data_AF-A0A6G2Q495-F1
#
_entry.id   AF-A0A6G2Q495-F1
#
_cell.length_a   1.000
_cell.length_b   1.000
_cell.length_c   1.000
_cell.angle_alpha   90.00
_cell.angle_beta   90.00
_cell.angle_gamma   90.00
#
_symmetry.space_group_name_H-M   'P 1'
#
loop_
_entity.id
_entity.type
_entity.pdbx_description
1 polymer ?
#
loop_
_entity_poly.entity_id
_entity_poly.type
_entity_poly.pdbx_seq_one_letter_code
_entity_poly.pdbx_strand_id
1 'polypeptide(L)'
;TGSTQLHDVHVADDRVATVTCDDTTLAPGETTTCHGSYQITQADIDICLDNGNRGGGDGGTAECRITNIAQAGATDPQGREIAGEPASATVTVAVQPEPPCPVYGKPDDKGGCDKRGRHSEV
;
A
#
# COMPACT_ATOMS: atom_id res chain seq x y z
N THR A 1 17.99 -21.57 -10.03
CA THR A 1 19.15 -20.79 -9.56
C THR A 1 20.07 -20.51 -10.73
N GLY A 2 20.58 -19.28 -10.84
CA GLY A 2 21.50 -18.88 -11.93
C GLY A 2 22.92 -19.41 -11.70
N SER A 3 23.69 -19.58 -12.78
CA SER A 3 25.08 -20.06 -12.74
C SER A 3 26.12 -18.94 -12.70
N THR A 4 25.68 -17.68 -12.63
CA THR A 4 26.53 -16.49 -12.79
C THR A 4 26.45 -15.62 -11.53
N GLN A 5 27.59 -15.07 -11.11
CA GLN A 5 27.64 -14.11 -10.01
C GLN A 5 26.90 -12.84 -10.40
N LEU A 6 26.12 -12.28 -9.48
CA LEU A 6 25.44 -11.00 -9.64
C LEU A 6 26.11 -9.94 -8.76
N HIS A 7 26.08 -8.70 -9.23
CA HIS A 7 26.50 -7.53 -8.48
C HIS A 7 25.43 -6.44 -8.56
N ASP A 8 25.59 -5.39 -7.77
CA ASP A 8 24.66 -4.26 -7.70
C ASP A 8 23.21 -4.71 -7.48
N VAL A 9 23.02 -5.70 -6.60
CA VAL A 9 21.68 -6.19 -6.24
C VAL A 9 20.94 -5.07 -5.50
N HIS A 10 19.78 -4.71 -6.02
CA HIS A 10 18.94 -3.64 -5.50
C HIS A 10 17.46 -3.98 -5.66
N VAL A 11 16.60 -3.18 -5.04
CA VAL A 11 15.15 -3.24 -5.21
C VAL A 11 14.64 -1.84 -5.53
N ALA A 12 13.96 -1.72 -6.65
CA ALA A 12 13.16 -0.55 -6.99
C ALA A 12 11.74 -0.75 -6.46
N ASP A 13 11.17 0.25 -5.81
CA ASP A 13 9.84 0.16 -5.19
C ASP A 13 9.05 1.45 -5.43
N ASP A 14 7.75 1.33 -5.68
CA ASP A 14 6.89 2.47 -6.04
C ASP A 14 6.47 3.35 -4.85
N ARG A 15 6.62 2.87 -3.59
CA ARG A 15 6.34 3.65 -2.37
C ARG A 15 7.50 3.73 -1.40
N VAL A 16 8.39 2.75 -1.41
CA VAL A 16 9.54 2.70 -0.50
C VAL A 16 10.74 3.38 -1.16
N ALA A 17 11.01 4.62 -0.75
CA ALA A 17 12.08 5.43 -1.33
C ALA A 17 13.50 4.90 -1.03
N THR A 18 13.69 4.14 0.04
CA THR A 18 15.00 3.61 0.42
C THR A 18 14.88 2.15 0.80
N VAL A 19 15.48 1.30 -0.03
CA VAL A 19 15.60 -0.13 0.21
C VAL A 19 17.08 -0.48 0.32
N THR A 20 17.46 -1.24 1.34
CA THR A 20 18.82 -1.69 1.59
C THR A 20 18.87 -3.21 1.58
N CYS A 21 19.79 -3.79 0.82
CA CYS A 21 20.03 -5.23 0.79
C CYS A 21 21.20 -5.59 1.70
N ASP A 22 21.10 -6.71 2.43
CA ASP A 22 22.16 -7.21 3.32
C ASP A 22 23.46 -7.45 2.54
N ASP A 23 23.33 -8.11 1.39
CA ASP A 23 24.38 -8.29 0.40
C ASP A 23 23.93 -7.74 -0.96
N THR A 24 24.84 -7.02 -1.63
CA THR A 24 24.63 -6.50 -2.99
C THR A 24 25.38 -7.30 -4.06
N THR A 25 26.12 -8.34 -3.66
CA THR A 25 26.85 -9.24 -4.55
C THR A 25 26.51 -10.67 -4.16
N LEU A 26 26.09 -11.48 -5.13
CA LEU A 26 25.63 -12.84 -4.90
C LEU A 26 26.37 -13.81 -5.81
N ALA A 27 27.00 -14.83 -5.23
CA ALA A 27 27.51 -15.95 -5.99
C ALA A 27 26.36 -16.80 -6.55
N PRO A 28 26.63 -17.67 -7.55
CA PRO A 28 25.63 -18.57 -8.10
C PRO A 28 24.92 -19.40 -7.01
N GLY A 29 23.60 -19.25 -6.92
CA GLY A 29 22.76 -19.99 -5.97
C GLY A 29 22.61 -19.33 -4.59
N GLU A 30 23.29 -18.22 -4.33
CA GLU A 30 23.08 -17.41 -3.11
C GLU A 30 21.81 -16.55 -3.21
N THR A 31 21.34 -16.09 -2.06
CA THR A 31 20.18 -15.22 -1.90
C THR A 31 20.48 -14.15 -0.86
N THR A 32 19.98 -12.93 -1.07
CA THR A 32 20.03 -11.82 -0.12
C THR A 32 18.61 -11.45 0.32
N THR A 33 18.49 -10.76 1.46
CA THR A 33 17.24 -10.10 1.86
C THR A 33 17.42 -8.60 1.74
N CYS A 34 16.39 -7.93 1.23
CA CYS A 34 16.34 -6.47 1.15
C CYS A 34 15.23 -5.93 2.05
N HIS A 35 15.53 -4.82 2.71
CA HIS A 35 14.72 -4.20 3.74
C HIS A 35 14.36 -2.77 3.35
N GLY A 36 13.09 -2.44 3.52
CA GLY A 36 12.57 -1.11 3.33
C GLY A 36 11.22 -1.00 4.01
N SER A 37 10.86 0.21 4.43
CA SER A 37 9.61 0.45 5.14
C SER A 37 8.89 1.64 4.53
N TYR A 38 7.58 1.49 4.37
CA TYR A 38 6.70 2.57 4.03
C TYR A 38 5.58 2.66 5.08
N GLN A 39 5.36 3.86 5.59
CA GLN A 39 4.28 4.12 6.53
C GLN A 39 3.10 4.69 5.75
N ILE A 40 1.98 3.95 5.78
CA ILE A 40 0.71 4.43 5.23
C ILE A 40 0.23 5.62 6.06
N THR A 41 -0.10 6.71 5.38
CA THR A 41 -0.59 7.95 5.98
C THR A 41 -2.08 8.15 5.72
N GLN A 42 -2.69 9.10 6.44
CA GLN A 42 -4.07 9.50 6.17
C GLN A 42 -4.24 10.05 4.75
N ALA A 43 -3.24 10.80 4.24
CA ALA A 43 -3.29 11.32 2.87
C ALA A 43 -3.34 10.20 1.83
N ASP A 44 -2.65 9.07 2.05
CA ASP A 44 -2.71 7.91 1.15
C ASP A 44 -4.13 7.31 1.12
N ILE A 45 -4.78 7.27 2.29
CA ILE A 45 -6.17 6.81 2.42
C ILE A 45 -7.12 7.79 1.71
N ASP A 46 -6.97 9.09 1.97
CA ASP A 46 -7.83 10.13 1.38
C ASP A 46 -7.71 10.11 -0.16
N ILE A 47 -6.49 10.12 -0.69
CA ILE A 47 -6.21 10.02 -2.13
C ILE A 47 -6.81 8.74 -2.72
N CYS A 48 -6.68 7.61 -2.03
CA CYS A 48 -7.19 6.32 -2.48
C CYS A 48 -8.73 6.27 -2.54
N LEU A 49 -9.40 6.88 -1.55
CA LEU A 49 -10.86 7.01 -1.51
C LEU A 49 -11.37 7.99 -2.58
N ASP A 50 -10.65 9.09 -2.81
CA ASP A 50 -10.96 10.10 -3.82
C ASP A 50 -10.79 9.58 -5.24
N ASN A 51 -9.70 8.84 -5.49
CA ASN A 51 -9.39 8.27 -6.80
C ASN A 51 -10.32 7.11 -7.22
N GLY A 52 -11.34 6.79 -6.41
CA GLY A 52 -12.33 5.80 -6.77
C GLY A 52 -11.74 4.39 -6.89
N ASN A 53 -10.63 4.10 -6.20
CA ASN A 53 -10.14 2.73 -6.01
C ASN A 53 -11.04 1.95 -5.03
N ARG A 54 -12.35 2.26 -5.07
CA ARG A 54 -13.47 1.56 -4.45
C ARG A 54 -13.54 0.19 -5.14
N GLY A 55 -12.98 -0.83 -4.52
CA GLY A 55 -13.17 -2.19 -4.99
C GLY A 55 -14.66 -2.51 -5.08
N GLY A 56 -15.17 -2.78 -6.28
CA GLY A 56 -16.45 -3.46 -6.52
C GLY A 56 -17.74 -2.66 -6.27
N GLY A 57 -18.31 -2.11 -7.35
CA GLY A 57 -19.47 -2.71 -8.01
C GLY A 57 -20.74 -3.13 -7.26
N ASP A 58 -20.93 -2.86 -5.97
CA ASP A 58 -22.09 -3.40 -5.24
C ASP A 58 -22.43 -2.63 -3.97
N GLY A 59 -22.56 -1.31 -4.09
CA GLY A 59 -23.44 -0.49 -3.23
C GLY A 59 -23.29 -0.60 -1.70
N GLY A 60 -22.13 -0.98 -1.16
CA GLY A 60 -22.03 -1.35 0.26
C GLY A 60 -20.85 -0.79 1.06
N THR A 61 -19.63 -0.76 0.51
CA THR A 61 -18.45 -0.33 1.28
C THR A 61 -17.40 0.25 0.36
N ALA A 62 -16.99 1.50 0.59
CA ALA A 62 -15.79 2.04 -0.03
C ALA A 62 -14.59 1.33 0.62
N GLU A 63 -13.96 0.40 -0.10
CA GLU A 63 -12.66 -0.14 0.29
C GLU A 63 -11.56 0.68 -0.37
N CYS A 64 -10.55 1.07 0.39
CA CYS A 64 -9.31 1.61 -0.17
C CYS A 64 -8.27 0.49 -0.27
N ARG A 65 -7.73 0.25 -1.46
CA ARG A 65 -6.63 -0.70 -1.70
C ARG A 65 -5.33 0.05 -2.00
N ILE A 66 -4.38 -0.06 -1.09
CA ILE A 66 -3.03 0.51 -1.23
C ILE A 66 -2.10 -0.63 -1.60
N THR A 67 -1.61 -0.64 -2.85
CA THR A 67 -0.82 -1.75 -3.41
C THR A 67 0.61 -1.32 -3.65
N ASN A 68 1.54 -1.77 -2.80
CA ASN A 68 2.98 -1.63 -2.98
C ASN A 68 3.50 -2.57 -4.07
N ILE A 69 4.38 -2.11 -4.95
CA ILE A 69 5.02 -2.92 -5.99
C ILE A 69 6.54 -2.74 -5.92
N ALA A 70 7.24 -3.85 -5.70
CA ALA A 70 8.70 -3.91 -5.62
C ALA A 70 9.26 -4.78 -6.76
N GLN A 71 10.40 -4.41 -7.32
CA GLN A 71 11.10 -5.16 -8.34
C GLN A 71 12.58 -5.27 -8.00
N ALA A 72 13.08 -6.51 -7.91
CA ALA A 72 14.50 -6.77 -7.71
C ALA A 72 15.27 -6.59 -9.02
N GLY A 73 16.45 -5.99 -8.93
CA GLY A 73 17.38 -5.80 -10.03
C GLY A 73 18.79 -6.18 -9.63
N ALA A 74 19.61 -6.53 -10.62
CA ALA A 74 21.05 -6.77 -10.47
C ALA A 74 21.76 -6.60 -11.81
N THR A 75 23.09 -6.57 -11.78
CA THR A 75 23.93 -6.58 -12.98
C THR A 75 24.79 -7.83 -13.00
N ASP A 76 24.95 -8.44 -14.18
CA ASP A 76 25.82 -9.59 -14.39
C ASP A 76 27.26 -9.17 -14.74
N PRO A 77 28.27 -10.07 -14.73
CA PRO A 77 29.67 -9.72 -14.98
C PRO A 77 29.95 -9.20 -16.39
N GLN A 78 28.99 -9.32 -17.31
CA GLN A 78 29.06 -8.74 -18.65
C GLN A 78 28.47 -7.31 -18.69
N GLY A 79 28.01 -6.78 -17.55
CA GLY A 79 27.41 -5.46 -17.43
C GLY A 79 25.95 -5.41 -17.88
N ARG A 80 25.28 -6.57 -18.00
CA ARG A 80 23.86 -6.61 -18.41
C ARG A 80 22.99 -6.51 -17.18
N GLU A 81 21.98 -5.65 -17.24
CA GLU A 81 20.95 -5.59 -16.22
C GLU A 81 20.02 -6.80 -16.30
N ILE A 82 19.72 -7.35 -15.13
CA ILE A 82 18.78 -8.44 -14.90
C ILE A 82 17.73 -7.91 -13.94
N ALA A 83 16.48 -7.83 -14.40
CA ALA A 83 15.34 -7.51 -13.57
C ALA A 83 14.52 -8.77 -13.29
N GLY A 84 14.11 -8.94 -12.04
CA GLY A 84 13.14 -9.96 -11.63
C GLY A 84 11.72 -9.55 -12.00
N GLU A 85 10.79 -10.48 -11.82
CA GLU A 85 9.35 -10.18 -11.87
C GLU A 85 8.97 -9.25 -10.70
N PRO A 86 8.00 -8.33 -10.91
CA PRO A 86 7.51 -7.48 -9.83
C PRO A 86 6.76 -8.32 -8.78
N ALA A 87 6.99 -8.00 -7.51
CA ALA A 87 6.25 -8.51 -6.37
C ALA A 87 5.30 -7.41 -5.86
N SER A 88 4.08 -7.79 -5.47
CA SER A 88 3.11 -6.83 -4.93
C SER A 88 2.58 -7.23 -3.56
N ALA A 89 2.30 -6.22 -2.75
CA ALA A 89 1.64 -6.36 -1.45
C ALA A 89 0.51 -5.34 -1.35
N THR A 90 -0.70 -5.79 -1.01
CA THR A 90 -1.88 -4.91 -0.92
C THR A 90 -2.42 -4.87 0.50
N VAL A 91 -2.60 -3.65 1.01
CA VAL A 91 -3.32 -3.37 2.26
C VAL A 91 -4.70 -2.83 1.90
N THR A 92 -5.74 -3.45 2.46
CA THR A 92 -7.12 -2.99 2.32
C THR A 92 -7.54 -2.24 3.58
N VAL A 93 -7.94 -0.99 3.43
CA VAL A 93 -8.56 -0.19 4.49
C VAL A 93 -10.07 -0.21 4.26
N ALA A 94 -10.80 -0.82 5.19
CA ALA A 94 -12.26 -0.77 5.21
C ALA A 94 -12.68 0.55 5.86
N VAL A 95 -13.40 1.40 5.13
CA VAL A 95 -14.08 2.53 5.73
C VAL A 95 -15.35 1.97 6.37
N GLN A 96 -15.44 2.00 7.70
CA GLN A 96 -16.69 1.67 8.36
C GLN A 96 -17.73 2.69 7.90
N PRO A 97 -18.88 2.27 7.33
CA PRO A 97 -19.95 3.22 7.07
C PRO A 97 -20.30 3.88 8.40
N GLU A 98 -20.39 5.21 8.41
CA GLU A 98 -20.78 5.93 9.61
C GLU A 98 -22.13 5.34 10.10
N PRO A 99 -22.27 5.06 11.42
CA PRO A 99 -23.50 4.49 11.93
C PRO A 99 -24.67 5.41 11.57
N PRO A 100 -25.81 4.85 11.14
CA PRO A 100 -26.97 5.66 10.78
C PRO A 100 -27.34 6.56 11.96
N CYS A 101 -27.64 7.83 11.68
CA CYS A 101 -27.99 8.78 12.74
C CYS A 101 -29.10 8.18 13.63
N PRO A 102 -29.00 8.28 14.96
CA PRO A 102 -30.12 7.96 15.81
C PRO A 102 -31.30 8.85 15.45
N VAL A 103 -32.50 8.27 15.35
CA VAL A 103 -33.74 9.03 15.10
C VAL A 103 -33.89 10.05 16.24
N TYR A 104 -33.92 11.33 15.87
CA TYR A 104 -34.04 12.45 16.81
C TYR A 104 -35.23 12.24 17.76
N GLY A 105 -34.99 12.14 19.06
CA GLY A 105 -36.08 11.92 20.03
C GLY A 105 -35.71 11.44 21.43
N LYS A 106 -34.44 11.21 21.78
CA LYS A 106 -34.03 10.95 23.18
C LYS A 106 -33.39 12.19 23.80
N PRO A 107 -33.78 12.56 25.04
CA PRO A 107 -33.41 13.83 25.68
C PRO A 107 -31.91 13.98 26.04
N ASP A 108 -31.10 12.94 25.82
CA ASP A 108 -29.68 12.84 26.18
C ASP A 108 -28.71 12.79 24.98
N ASP A 109 -29.20 12.91 23.74
CA ASP A 109 -28.36 12.82 22.53
C ASP A 109 -27.51 14.10 22.32
N LYS A 110 -26.27 14.08 22.81
CA LYS A 110 -25.20 15.06 22.52
C LYS A 110 -24.57 14.85 21.11
N GLY A 111 -25.28 14.22 20.18
CA GLY A 111 -24.76 13.83 18.87
C GLY A 111 -24.60 15.02 17.91
N GLY A 112 -23.42 15.16 17.30
CA GLY A 112 -23.05 16.22 16.35
C GLY A 112 -23.74 16.16 14.97
N CYS A 113 -25.05 15.92 14.94
CA CYS A 113 -25.85 15.81 13.72
C CYS A 113 -26.86 16.96 13.62
N ASP A 114 -27.10 17.48 12.40
CA ASP A 114 -28.12 18.51 12.16
C ASP A 114 -29.54 17.92 12.22
N LYS A 115 -30.55 18.80 12.33
CA LYS A 115 -31.98 18.40 12.40
C LYS A 115 -32.51 17.66 11.16
N ARG A 116 -31.71 17.53 10.11
CA ARG A 116 -32.05 16.81 8.87
C ARG A 116 -31.39 15.43 8.81
N GLY A 117 -30.76 14.98 9.91
CA GLY A 117 -30.08 13.68 9.95
C GLY A 117 -28.81 13.66 9.09
N ARG A 118 -28.18 14.82 8.89
CA ARG A 118 -26.86 14.90 8.27
C ARG A 118 -25.83 15.08 9.37
N HIS A 119 -24.74 14.33 9.29
CA HIS A 119 -23.57 14.59 10.12
C HIS A 119 -23.08 16.02 9.82
N SER A 120 -22.82 16.79 10.87
CA SER A 120 -22.28 18.13 10.71
C SER A 120 -20.92 17.99 10.04
N GLU A 121 -20.79 18.48 8.81
CA GLU A 121 -19.48 18.70 8.19
C GLU A 121 -18.75 19.72 9.08
N VAL A 122 -17.71 19.27 9.79
CA VAL A 122 -16.76 20.12 10.51
C VAL A 122 -15.55 20.32 9.61
#